data_AF-A0AAW2UA22-F1
#
_entry.id   AF-A0AAW2UA22-F1
#
_cell.length_a   1.000
_cell.length_b   1.000
_cell.length_c   1.000
_cell.angle_alpha   90.00
_cell.angle_beta   90.00
_cell.angle_gamma   90.00
#
_symmetry.space_group_name_H-M   'P 1'
#
loop_
_entity.id
_entity.type
_entity.pdbx_description
1 polymer ?
#
loop_
_entity_poly.entity_id
_entity_poly.type
_entity_poly.pdbx_seq_one_letter_code
_entity_poly.pdbx_strand_id
1 'polypeptide(L)'
;MTNDIQKQYDRHDDVQSIMLRMSQIYTVPDRLIRYAATKVFFDTKMIEGSSVQEHGVKMLSLVEKLKDLKVNLGKETYIDVIL
;
A
#
# COMPACT_ATOMS: atom_id res chain seq x y z
N MET A 1 2.53 29.83 6.95
CA MET A 1 2.93 28.62 7.70
C MET A 1 2.36 28.74 9.09
N THR A 2 1.21 28.10 9.32
CA THR A 2 0.42 28.30 10.53
C THR A 2 1.05 27.55 11.70
N ASN A 3 1.21 28.27 12.80
CA ASN A 3 1.88 27.92 14.06
C ASN A 3 1.19 26.77 14.83
N ASP A 4 0.11 26.21 14.29
CA ASP A 4 -0.78 25.28 14.99
C ASP A 4 -0.13 23.92 15.29
N ILE A 5 0.77 23.46 14.41
CA ILE A 5 1.55 22.23 14.65
C ILE A 5 2.52 22.47 15.82
N GLN A 6 3.24 23.60 15.83
CA GLN A 6 4.18 23.95 16.90
C GLN A 6 3.48 24.06 18.27
N LYS A 7 2.32 24.75 18.32
CA LYS A 7 1.51 24.89 19.54
C LYS A 7 0.91 23.57 20.03
N GLN A 8 0.71 22.59 19.16
CA GLN A 8 0.29 21.24 19.58
C GLN A 8 1.44 20.47 20.24
N TYR A 9 2.68 20.63 19.79
CA TYR A 9 3.86 19.96 20.36
C TYR A 9 4.27 20.53 21.74
N ASP A 10 3.96 21.80 22.04
CA ASP A 10 4.23 22.41 23.36
C ASP A 10 3.27 21.97 24.47
N ARG A 11 2.17 21.28 24.14
CA ARG A 11 1.33 20.63 25.16
C ARG A 11 2.02 19.33 25.56
N HIS A 12 2.18 19.11 26.87
CA HIS A 12 2.76 17.92 27.49
C HIS A 12 2.01 16.62 27.10
N ASP A 13 2.14 16.19 25.85
CA ASP A 13 1.84 14.83 25.43
C ASP A 13 3.00 13.96 25.94
N ASP A 14 2.69 12.94 26.76
CA ASP A 14 3.66 11.93 27.14
C ASP A 14 4.35 11.34 25.88
N VAL A 15 5.59 10.88 26.02
CA VAL A 15 6.41 10.37 24.92
C VAL A 15 5.65 9.32 24.09
N GLN A 16 4.81 8.50 24.74
CA GLN A 16 3.96 7.51 24.06
C GLN A 16 2.93 8.14 23.11
N SER A 17 2.30 9.24 23.51
CA SER A 17 1.30 9.96 22.69
C SER A 17 1.94 10.60 21.45
N ILE A 18 3.15 11.13 21.60
CA ILE A 18 3.94 11.69 20.48
C ILE A 18 4.34 10.56 19.51
N MET A 19 4.85 9.44 20.03
CA MET A 19 5.21 8.28 19.22
C MET A 19 4.00 7.69 18.48
N LEU A 20 2.83 7.62 19.14
CA LEU A 20 1.60 7.15 18.51
C LEU A 20 1.17 8.06 17.36
N ARG A 21 1.14 9.39 17.54
CA ARG A 21 0.79 10.32 16.45
C ARG A 21 1.80 10.27 15.30
N MET A 22 3.10 10.22 15.61
CA MET A 22 4.12 10.04 14.59
C MET A 22 3.88 8.75 13.81
N SER A 23 3.64 7.63 14.51
CA SER A 23 3.32 6.36 13.85
C SER A 23 2.08 6.49 12.96
N GLN A 24 1.03 7.19 13.38
CA GLN A 24 -0.18 7.41 12.58
C GLN A 24 0.10 8.27 11.34
N ILE A 25 0.86 9.36 11.48
CA ILE A 25 1.22 10.24 10.36
C ILE A 25 2.07 9.50 9.32
N TYR A 26 3.00 8.63 9.75
CA TYR A 26 3.86 7.87 8.84
C TYR A 26 3.22 6.57 8.33
N THR A 27 2.27 5.97 9.07
CA THR A 27 1.56 4.75 8.63
C THR A 27 0.39 5.03 7.69
N VAL A 28 -0.21 6.24 7.72
CA VAL A 28 -1.27 6.61 6.76
C VAL A 28 -0.76 6.61 5.31
N PRO A 29 0.39 7.22 4.97
CA PRO A 29 0.99 7.11 3.63
C PRO A 29 1.25 5.66 3.22
N ASP A 30 1.83 4.87 4.13
CA ASP A 30 2.14 3.46 3.90
C ASP A 30 0.87 2.61 3.65
N ARG A 31 -0.22 2.88 4.38
CA ARG A 31 -1.53 2.26 4.13
C ARG A 31 -2.12 2.66 2.78
N LEU A 32 -2.01 3.93 2.39
CA LEU A 32 -2.50 4.41 1.10
C LEU A 32 -1.71 3.80 -0.06
N ILE A 33 -0.40 3.66 0.08
CA ILE A 33 0.46 3.03 -0.93
C ILE A 33 0.11 1.55 -1.09
N ARG A 34 -0.05 0.80 0.02
CA ARG A 34 -0.55 -0.58 -0.01
C ARG A 34 -1.89 -0.70 -0.70
N TYR A 35 -2.84 0.17 -0.33
CA TYR A 35 -4.17 0.19 -0.93
C TYR A 35 -4.11 0.45 -2.44
N ALA A 36 -3.37 1.46 -2.88
CA ALA A 36 -3.23 1.80 -4.30
C ALA A 36 -2.59 0.64 -5.09
N ALA A 37 -1.53 0.03 -4.57
CA ALA A 37 -0.90 -1.13 -5.21
C ALA A 37 -1.85 -2.32 -5.30
N THR A 38 -2.59 -2.60 -4.22
CA THR A 38 -3.59 -3.68 -4.18
C THR A 38 -4.71 -3.44 -5.19
N LYS A 39 -5.21 -2.19 -5.28
CA LYS A 39 -6.22 -1.80 -6.26
C LYS A 39 -5.75 -2.02 -7.69
N VAL A 40 -4.54 -1.56 -8.03
CA VAL A 40 -3.96 -1.78 -9.37
C VAL A 40 -3.83 -3.27 -9.69
N PHE A 41 -3.46 -4.11 -8.72
CA PHE A 41 -3.38 -5.55 -8.91
C PHE A 41 -4.74 -6.16 -9.28
N PHE A 42 -5.80 -5.85 -8.53
CA PHE A 42 -7.14 -6.37 -8.82
C PHE A 42 -7.78 -5.80 -10.09
N ASP A 43 -7.49 -4.53 -10.40
CA ASP A 43 -8.03 -3.84 -11.57
C ASP A 43 -7.31 -4.23 -12.87
N THR A 44 -6.11 -4.83 -12.79
CA THR A 44 -5.36 -5.29 -13.96
C THR A 44 -6.01 -6.55 -14.53
N LYS A 45 -6.77 -6.38 -15.61
CA LYS A 45 -7.35 -7.49 -16.39
C LYS A 45 -6.54 -7.77 -17.63
N MET A 46 -6.50 -9.03 -18.03
CA MET A 46 -5.96 -9.41 -19.34
C MET A 46 -6.87 -8.84 -20.42
N ILE A 47 -6.27 -8.22 -21.45
CA ILE A 47 -7.01 -7.68 -22.57
C ILE A 47 -7.27 -8.81 -23.56
N GLU A 48 -8.49 -8.91 -24.09
CA GLU A 48 -8.82 -9.92 -25.10
C GLU A 48 -7.89 -9.79 -26.32
N GLY A 49 -7.35 -10.92 -26.79
CA GLY A 49 -6.39 -10.96 -27.89
C GLY A 49 -4.96 -10.50 -27.54
N SER A 50 -4.68 -10.14 -26.28
CA SER A 50 -3.31 -9.82 -25.84
C SER A 50 -2.48 -11.06 -25.50
N SER A 51 -1.16 -10.89 -25.43
CA SER A 51 -0.24 -11.97 -25.09
C SER A 51 -0.39 -12.39 -23.61
N VAL A 52 -0.70 -13.66 -23.38
CA VAL A 52 -0.74 -14.26 -22.04
C VAL A 52 0.61 -14.13 -21.34
N GLN A 53 1.72 -14.23 -22.08
CA GLN A 53 3.06 -14.10 -21.52
C GLN A 53 3.30 -12.66 -21.01
N GLU A 54 2.93 -11.65 -21.80
CA GLU A 54 3.09 -10.24 -21.41
C GLU A 54 2.22 -9.91 -20.20
N HIS A 55 0.98 -10.39 -20.18
CA HIS A 55 0.09 -10.26 -19.02
C HIS A 55 0.68 -10.95 -17.78
N GLY A 56 1.18 -12.18 -17.91
CA GLY A 56 1.81 -12.91 -16.82
C GLY A 56 3.01 -12.17 -16.22
N VAL A 57 3.90 -11.63 -17.05
CA VAL A 57 5.05 -10.81 -16.61
C VAL A 57 4.57 -9.56 -15.87
N LYS A 58 3.56 -8.86 -16.41
CA LYS A 58 2.97 -7.68 -15.76
C LYS A 58 2.40 -8.04 -14.39
N MET A 59 1.64 -9.12 -14.29
CA MET A 59 1.06 -9.55 -13.02
C MET A 59 2.12 -9.97 -12.00
N LEU A 60 3.17 -10.69 -12.42
CA LEU A 60 4.29 -11.05 -11.55
C LEU A 60 4.96 -9.80 -10.95
N SER A 61 5.19 -8.76 -11.76
CA SER A 61 5.77 -7.50 -11.27
C SER A 61 4.89 -6.82 -10.20
N LEU A 62 3.56 -6.92 -10.32
CA LEU A 62 2.63 -6.40 -9.32
C LEU A 62 2.65 -7.25 -8.05
N VAL A 63 2.78 -8.58 -8.15
CA VAL A 63 2.94 -9.47 -6.99
C VAL A 63 4.22 -9.14 -6.21
N GLU A 64 5.34 -8.93 -6.89
CA GLU A 64 6.60 -8.52 -6.26
C GLU A 64 6.43 -7.20 -5.50
N LYS A 65 5.82 -6.19 -6.14
CA LYS A 65 5.52 -4.92 -5.50
C LYS A 65 4.63 -5.06 -4.25
N LEU A 66 3.65 -5.96 -4.28
CA LEU A 66 2.81 -6.22 -3.11
C LEU A 66 3.57 -6.91 -1.97
N LYS A 67 4.51 -7.80 -2.29
CA LYS A 67 5.40 -8.44 -1.30
C LYS A 67 6.32 -7.41 -0.65
N ASP A 68 6.92 -6.51 -1.42
CA ASP A 68 7.78 -5.43 -0.91
C ASP A 68 7.02 -4.51 0.05
N LEU A 69 5.75 -4.23 -0.26
CA LEU A 69 4.85 -3.45 0.59
C LEU A 69 4.25 -4.25 1.76
N LYS A 70 4.66 -5.51 1.95
CA LYS A 70 4.18 -6.44 3.00
C LYS A 70 2.66 -6.60 2.98
N VAL A 71 2.05 -6.61 1.80
CA VAL A 71 0.62 -6.92 1.64
C VAL A 71 0.44 -8.43 1.76
N ASN A 72 -0.28 -8.85 2.80
CA ASN A 72 -0.62 -10.25 3.03
C ASN A 72 -1.90 -10.63 2.27
N LEU A 73 -1.75 -11.08 1.02
CA LEU A 73 -2.79 -11.81 0.30
C LEU A 73 -2.54 -13.32 0.38
N GLY A 74 -3.60 -14.11 0.34
CA GLY A 74 -3.50 -15.57 0.26
C GLY A 74 -2.90 -16.01 -1.08
N LYS A 75 -2.21 -17.16 -1.09
CA LYS A 75 -1.66 -17.74 -2.34
C LYS A 75 -2.74 -17.96 -3.39
N GLU A 76 -3.92 -18.42 -2.96
CA GLU A 76 -5.09 -18.64 -3.81
C GLU A 76 -5.54 -17.33 -4.46
N THR A 77 -5.61 -16.23 -3.70
CA THR A 77 -5.97 -14.90 -4.23
C THR A 77 -5.04 -14.42 -5.34
N TYR A 78 -3.73 -14.72 -5.25
CA TYR A 78 -2.83 -14.38 -6.34
C TYR A 78 -3.14 -15.18 -7.61
N ILE A 79 -3.42 -16.48 -7.47
CA ILE A 79 -3.75 -17.35 -8.61
C ILE A 79 -5.05 -16.90 -9.28
N ASP A 80 -6.08 -16.62 -8.48
CA ASP A 80 -7.41 -16.22 -8.97
C ASP A 80 -7.43 -14.89 -9.73
N VAL A 81 -6.47 -14.01 -9.47
CA VAL A 81 -6.42 -12.66 -10.09
C VAL A 81 -5.49 -12.63 -11.30
N ILE A 82 -4.45 -13.49 -11.33
CA ILE A 82 -3.50 -13.58 -12.45
C ILE A 82 -4.16 -14.20 -13.68
N LEU A 83 -4.96 -15.25 -13.47
CA LEU A 83 -5.70 -15.99 -14.50
C LEU A 83 -6.96 -15.23 -14.95
#